data_AF-A0A223EXA9-F1
#
_entry.id   AF-A0A223EXA9-F1
#
_cell.length_a   1.000
_cell.length_b   1.000
_cell.length_c   1.000
_cell.angle_alpha   90.00
_cell.angle_beta   90.00
_cell.angle_gamma   90.00
#
_symmetry.space_group_name_H-M   'P 1'
#
loop_
_entity.id
_entity.type
_entity.pdbx_description
1 polymer ?
#
loop_
_entity_poly.entity_id
_entity_poly.type
_entity_poly.pdbx_seq_one_letter_code
_entity_poly.pdbx_strand_id
1 'polypeptide(L)' 'MTYHQFLREREKIDYLIEQGYYMKSVKENLSGSFVEFEKEDSLSETRDIQTLHITNADARKYFSSLLIRQLRKHHE' A
#
# COMPACT_ATOMS: atom_id res chain seq x y z
N MET A 1 10.30 15.57 -13.98
CA MET A 1 9.46 14.43 -14.40
C MET A 1 9.26 13.37 -13.30
N THR A 2 9.98 13.39 -12.17
CA THR A 2 9.95 12.34 -11.12
C THR A 2 8.94 12.56 -9.99
N TYR A 3 8.58 13.81 -9.69
CA TYR A 3 7.67 14.14 -8.56
C TYR A 3 6.20 13.76 -8.82
N HIS A 4 5.74 13.87 -10.07
CA HIS A 4 4.36 13.52 -10.44
C HIS A 4 4.08 12.02 -10.31
N GLN A 5 5.08 11.17 -10.54
CA GLN A 5 4.96 9.73 -10.33
C GLN A 5 4.82 9.41 -8.84
N PHE A 6 5.65 10.04 -7.99
CA PHE A 6 5.52 9.93 -6.54
C PHE A 6 4.13 10.34 -6.06
N LEU A 7 3.61 11.49 -6.52
CA LEU A 7 2.28 11.98 -6.15
C LEU A 7 1.19 10.97 -6.49
N ARG A 8 1.20 10.41 -7.71
CA ARG A 8 0.22 9.41 -8.14
C ARG A 8 0.32 8.12 -7.34
N GLU A 9 1.53 7.64 -7.05
CA GLU A 9 1.73 6.44 -6.23
C GLU A 9 1.23 6.68 -4.81
N ARG A 10 1.56 7.83 -4.22
CA ARG A 10 1.10 8.26 -2.90
C ARG A 10 -0.42 8.34 -2.81
N GLU A 11 -1.05 9.05 -3.74
CA GLU A 11 -2.51 9.19 -3.79
C GLU A 11 -3.21 7.83 -3.91
N LYS A 12 -2.66 6.89 -4.68
CA LYS A 12 -3.23 5.53 -4.77
C LYS A 12 -3.13 4.77 -3.44
N ILE A 13 -2.00 4.88 -2.75
CA ILE A 13 -1.80 4.25 -1.43
C ILE A 13 -2.80 4.83 -0.43
N ASP A 14 -2.88 6.16 -0.37
CA ASP A 14 -3.79 6.85 0.54
C ASP A 14 -5.25 6.51 0.24
N TYR A 15 -5.62 6.49 -1.04
CA TYR A 15 -6.96 6.09 -1.48
C TYR A 15 -7.32 4.67 -1.00
N LEU A 16 -6.44 3.68 -1.20
CA LEU A 16 -6.71 2.31 -0.73
C LEU A 16 -6.85 2.25 0.80
N ILE A 17 -5.99 2.94 1.54
CA ILE A 17 -6.05 2.99 3.01
C ILE A 17 -7.37 3.63 3.48
N GLU A 18 -7.79 4.74 2.86
CA GLU A 18 -9.07 5.41 3.15
C GLU A 18 -10.28 4.53 2.83
N GLN A 19 -10.20 3.70 1.78
CA GLN A 19 -11.23 2.73 1.44
C GLN A 19 -11.31 1.54 2.43
N GLY A 20 -10.41 1.48 3.42
CA GLY A 20 -10.36 0.42 4.43
C GLY A 20 -9.50 -0.77 4.03
N TYR A 21 -8.67 -0.65 2.99
CA TYR A 21 -7.68 -1.67 2.67
C TYR A 21 -6.50 -1.58 3.65
N TYR A 22 -5.94 -2.74 3.97
CA TYR A 22 -4.70 -2.85 4.73
C TYR A 22 -3.62 -3.51 3.88
N MET A 23 -2.36 -3.18 4.15
CA MET A 23 -1.24 -3.84 3.49
C MET A 23 -1.10 -5.26 4.04
N LYS A 24 -1.30 -6.26 3.16
CA LYS A 24 -1.17 -7.68 3.47
C LYS A 24 0.28 -8.16 3.33
N SER A 25 0.91 -7.81 2.21
CA SER A 25 2.27 -8.23 1.90
C SER A 25 2.98 -7.20 1.04
N VAL A 26 4.31 -7.14 1.17
CA VAL A 26 5.17 -6.31 0.33
C VAL A 26 6.23 -7.21 -0.30
N LYS A 27 6.37 -7.12 -1.63
CA LYS A 27 7.36 -7.83 -2.44
C LYS A 27 8.28 -6.82 -3.10
N GLU A 28 9.50 -6.71 -2.63
CA GLU A 28 10.50 -5.82 -3.22
C GLU A 28 11.33 -6.54 -4.28
N ASN A 29 11.60 -5.86 -5.40
CA ASN A 29 12.47 -6.36 -6.45
C ASN A 29 13.36 -5.24 -7.01
N LEU A 30 14.24 -5.59 -7.95
CA LEU A 30 15.19 -4.65 -8.57
C LEU A 30 14.51 -3.51 -9.37
N SER A 31 13.23 -3.68 -9.74
CA SER A 31 12.46 -2.71 -10.53
C SER A 31 11.53 -1.84 -9.67
N GLY A 32 11.36 -2.14 -8.38
CA GLY A 32 10.43 -1.45 -7.49
C GLY A 32 9.94 -2.32 -6.34
N SER A 33 8.88 -1.87 -5.68
CA SER A 33 8.21 -2.57 -4.59
C SER A 33 6.74 -2.81 -4.96
N PHE A 34 6.27 -4.04 -4.83
CA PHE A 34 4.89 -4.44 -5.05
C PHE A 34 4.21 -4.58 -3.69
N VAL A 35 3.20 -3.76 -3.43
CA VAL A 35 2.44 -3.78 -2.18
C VAL A 35 1.08 -4.38 -2.47
N GLU A 36 0.79 -5.52 -1.85
CA GLU A 36 -0.50 -6.20 -1.89
C GLU A 36 -1.37 -5.64 -0.75
N PHE A 37 -2.47 -5.02 -1.12
CA PHE A 37 -3.51 -4.52 -0.25
C PHE A 37 -4.67 -5.51 -0.24
N GLU A 38 -5.21 -5.79 0.94
CA GLU A 38 -6.37 -6.64 1.12
C GLU A 38 -7.45 -5.84 1.84
N LYS A 39 -8.69 -6.00 1.40
CA LYS A 39 -9.88 -5.53 2.10
C LYS A 39 -10.78 -6.73 2.34
N GLU A 40 -11.11 -6.92 3.61
CA GLU A 40 -12.15 -7.86 4.00
C GLU A 40 -13.49 -7.17 3.83
N ASP A 41 -14.30 -7.66 2.89
CA ASP A 41 -15.67 -7.21 2.76
C ASP A 41 -16.53 -8.01 3.73
N SER A 42 -17.12 -7.35 4.72
CA SER A 42 -17.98 -8.03 5.70
C SER A 42 -19.25 -8.64 5.10
N LEU A 43 -19.60 -8.26 3.85
CA LEU A 43 -20.80 -8.73 3.16
C LEU A 43 -20.52 -9.83 2.13
N SER A 44 -19.25 -10.12 1.82
CA SER A 44 -18.90 -11.17 0.84
C SER A 44 -17.73 -12.00 1.35
N GLU A 45 -17.80 -13.33 1.21
CA GLU A 45 -16.65 -14.23 1.47
C GLU A 45 -15.47 -13.97 0.51
N THR A 46 -15.63 -13.08 -0.47
CA THR A 46 -14.57 -12.66 -1.38
C THR A 46 -13.75 -11.53 -0.76
N ARG A 47 -12.44 -11.75 -0.64
CA ARG A 47 -11.48 -10.73 -0.23
C ARG A 47 -11.05 -9.95 -1.46
N ASP A 48 -11.12 -8.62 -1.39
CA ASP A 48 -10.63 -7.77 -2.46
C ASP A 48 -9.12 -7.58 -2.28
N ILE A 49 -8.35 -7.96 -3.31
CA ILE A 49 -6.89 -7.90 -3.30
C ILE A 49 -6.43 -6.97 -4.42
N GLN A 50 -5.74 -5.90 -4.04
CA GLN A 50 -5.23 -4.87 -4.94
C GLN A 50 -3.70 -4.81 -4.83
N THR A 51 -2.98 -4.92 -5.93
CA THR A 51 -1.51 -4.83 -5.92
C THR A 51 -1.05 -3.51 -6.54
N LEU A 52 -0.32 -2.70 -5.77
CA LEU A 52 0.32 -1.48 -6.26
C LEU A 52 1.81 -1.72 -6.52
N HIS A 53 2.24 -1.45 -7.76
CA HIS A 53 3.65 -1.40 -8.11
C HIS A 53 4.18 0.03 -7.91
N ILE A 54 5.13 0.15 -7.00
CA ILE A 54 5.77 1.39 -6.58
C ILE A 54 7.19 1.39 -7.10
N THR A 55 7.49 2.29 -8.01
CA THR A 55 8.82 2.41 -8.64
C THR A 55 9.65 3.55 -8.05
N ASN A 56 8.99 4.52 -7.40
CA ASN A 56 9.67 5.70 -6.89
C ASN A 56 10.27 5.48 -5.49
N ALA A 57 11.53 5.88 -5.31
CA ALA A 57 12.25 5.75 -4.04
C ALA A 57 11.59 6.52 -2.87
N ASP A 58 10.99 7.68 -3.12
CA ASP A 58 10.30 8.47 -2.08
C ASP A 58 8.95 7.84 -1.70
N ALA A 59 8.26 7.23 -2.66
CA ALA A 59 7.04 6.47 -2.38
C ALA A 59 7.35 5.24 -1.53
N ARG A 60 8.54 4.63 -1.71
CA ARG A 60 9.00 3.52 -0.84
C ARG A 60 9.13 3.91 0.62
N LYS A 61 9.75 5.06 0.90
CA LYS A 61 9.84 5.60 2.26
C LYS A 61 8.45 5.87 2.84
N TYR A 62 7.56 6.43 2.03
CA TYR A 62 6.20 6.75 2.44
C TYR A 62 5.41 5.49 2.85
N PHE A 63 5.25 4.50 1.96
CA PHE A 63 4.47 3.30 2.31
C PHE A 63 5.12 2.50 3.44
N SER A 64 6.46 2.50 3.53
CA SER A 64 7.17 1.81 4.62
C SER A 64 6.83 2.41 5.97
N SER A 65 6.72 3.74 6.06
CA SER A 65 6.26 4.42 7.28
C SER A 65 4.81 4.05 7.64
N LEU A 66 3.95 3.93 6.62
CA LEU A 66 2.56 3.53 6.78
C LEU A 66 2.44 2.07 7.24
N LEU A 67 3.25 1.17 6.68
CA LEU A 67 3.30 -0.24 7.06
C LEU A 67 3.72 -0.38 8.53
N ILE A 68 4.76 0.32 8.96
CA ILE A 68 5.18 0.34 10.37
C ILE A 68 4.05 0.85 11.27
N ARG A 69 3.35 1.91 10.84
CA ARG A 69 2.19 2.45 11.58
C ARG A 69 1.05 1.42 11.68
N GLN A 70 0.79 0.68 10.62
CA GLN A 70 -0.21 -0.39 10.61
C GLN A 70 0.17 -1.52 11.56
N LEU A 71 1.43 -1.97 11.53
CA LEU A 71 1.95 -3.02 12.42
C LEU A 71 1.85 -2.62 13.89
N ARG A 72 2.10 -1.34 14.20
CA ARG A 72 1.93 -0.80 15.56
C ARG A 72 0.47 -0.81 16.01
N LYS A 73 -0.46 -0.38 15.15
CA LYS A 73 -1.91 -0.39 15.45
C LYS A 73 -2.48 -1.79 15.69
N HIS A 74 -1.92 -2.82 15.07
CA HIS A 74 -2.35 -4.21 15.28
C HIS A 74 -1.84 -4.79 16.62
N HIS A 75 -0.91 -4.11 17.30
CA HIS A 75 -0.29 -4.56 18.56
C HIS A 75 -0.82 -3.84 19.81
N GLU A 76 -1.86 -3.01 19.69
CA GLU A 76 -2.55 -2.32 20.79
C GLU A 76 -3.97 -2.87 20.97
#